data_AF-A0A2N5V051-F1
#
_entry.id   AF-A0A2N5V051-F1
#
_cell.length_a   1.000
_cell.length_b   1.000
_cell.length_c   1.000
_cell.angle_alpha   90.00
_cell.angle_beta   90.00
_cell.angle_gamma   90.00
#
_symmetry.space_group_name_H-M   'P 1'
#
loop_
_entity.id
_entity.type
_entity.pdbx_description
1 polymer ?
#
loop_
_entity_poly.entity_id
_entity_poly.type
_entity_poly.pdbx_seq_one_letter_code
_entity_poly.pdbx_strand_id
1 'polypeptide(L)'
;MTGRSWRRSNDDDNSILSQIPPGVNPFTYITNVVTAQYYVPLPTASRSILMVFFSFHVLIATFCLVLLLLPFLRGVTQSQWLFRRLYIKDHKGGTVHKVPLFWLNAGVLMTAFQFLSSLGSQAFIFMQIKSALSPNYALHSQLEPALGFIYTGEMLTYWSLMHCFLVATYYGNEAQGNTVKGMSQWTPSPTVLNAIFIGFPAFIIAISIALFAWLSVAHSIFTSHARKVLHSLNEGAMIWEQERDPSTPIEAKTDLMTQLFQVMTQTKSFRDQAEFYLSRLIYCFHVLQFVLMVLLCITFLSFLSFFCVLVSKYQKSKSQSSNRLPSQLSSSGETTLVASRSLIHIAKSDRQFLHLMLRSIAMIVGMMTMMALFLIGIVRSTEVIRDPRYRGIAAWLATTSGTWSAIPITWQCWGLYNDNLRRAAPDSPKPTDTQISQFSTGRRGSDISGPWDDRESEDIEFKALPEPRNPFRA
;
A
#
# COMPACT_ATOMS: atom_id res chain seq x y z
N MET A 1 -24.24 -5.70 -23.69
CA MET A 1 -24.27 -7.17 -23.80
C MET A 1 -25.03 -7.72 -22.59
N THR A 2 -26.23 -8.23 -22.87
CA THR A 2 -27.13 -9.07 -22.07
C THR A 2 -26.97 -9.07 -20.54
N GLY A 3 -27.70 -8.17 -19.88
CA GLY A 3 -28.04 -8.27 -18.47
C GLY A 3 -28.95 -9.46 -18.22
N ARG A 4 -28.39 -10.54 -17.67
CA ARG A 4 -29.19 -11.61 -17.03
C ARG A 4 -29.62 -11.11 -15.66
N SER A 5 -30.82 -10.55 -15.62
CA SER A 5 -31.63 -10.43 -14.40
C SER A 5 -31.85 -11.84 -13.85
N TRP A 6 -31.15 -12.19 -12.76
CA TRP A 6 -31.31 -13.45 -12.06
C TRP A 6 -32.61 -13.40 -11.24
N ARG A 7 -33.75 -13.59 -11.91
CA ARG A 7 -34.93 -14.19 -11.26
C ARG A 7 -34.63 -15.69 -11.12
N ARG A 8 -34.20 -16.10 -9.94
CA ARG A 8 -34.10 -17.52 -9.58
C ARG A 8 -35.54 -18.06 -9.50
N SER A 9 -35.86 -18.98 -10.39
CA SER A 9 -37.16 -19.67 -10.47
C SER A 9 -37.36 -20.56 -9.24
N ASN A 10 -38.62 -20.82 -8.85
CA ASN A 10 -39.01 -21.87 -7.90
C ASN A 10 -38.42 -23.26 -8.25
N ASP A 11 -37.89 -23.45 -9.47
CA ASP A 11 -37.24 -24.69 -9.91
C ASP A 11 -35.97 -25.05 -9.13
N ASP A 12 -35.15 -24.07 -8.70
CA ASP A 12 -33.92 -24.36 -7.96
C ASP A 12 -34.22 -24.93 -6.56
N ASP A 13 -35.28 -24.45 -5.90
CA ASP A 13 -35.69 -24.90 -4.56
C ASP A 13 -36.29 -26.31 -4.60
N ASN A 14 -37.08 -26.62 -5.63
CA ASN A 14 -37.58 -27.97 -5.88
C ASN A 14 -36.43 -28.93 -6.24
N SER A 15 -35.35 -28.44 -6.88
CA SER A 15 -34.16 -29.25 -7.19
C SER A 15 -33.36 -29.63 -5.93
N ILE A 16 -33.27 -28.74 -4.94
CA ILE A 16 -32.56 -29.02 -3.69
C ILE A 16 -33.36 -29.99 -2.82
N LEU A 17 -34.69 -29.81 -2.72
CA LEU A 17 -35.56 -30.70 -1.96
C LEU A 17 -35.61 -32.12 -2.54
N SER A 18 -35.51 -32.26 -3.86
CA SER A 18 -35.48 -33.57 -4.54
C SER A 18 -34.13 -34.30 -4.46
N GLN A 19 -33.06 -33.61 -4.02
CA GLN A 19 -31.74 -34.22 -3.79
C GLN A 19 -31.55 -34.72 -2.35
N ILE A 20 -32.53 -34.53 -1.47
CA ILE A 20 -32.42 -34.93 -0.06
C ILE A 20 -32.53 -36.47 0.02
N PRO A 21 -31.52 -37.18 0.57
CA PRO A 21 -31.60 -38.62 0.71
C PRO A 21 -32.73 -39.03 1.67
N PRO A 22 -33.40 -40.16 1.43
CA PRO A 22 -34.46 -40.64 2.32
C PRO A 22 -33.92 -40.87 3.73
N GLY A 23 -34.67 -40.42 4.74
CA GLY A 23 -34.30 -40.55 6.16
C GLY A 23 -33.40 -39.44 6.71
N VAL A 24 -32.86 -38.54 5.87
CA VAL A 24 -32.01 -37.43 6.32
C VAL A 24 -32.87 -36.24 6.79
N ASN A 25 -32.42 -35.53 7.82
CA ASN A 25 -33.03 -34.27 8.27
C ASN A 25 -32.88 -33.20 7.17
N PRO A 26 -33.99 -32.72 6.56
CA PRO A 26 -33.93 -31.81 5.43
C PRO A 26 -33.31 -30.46 5.80
N PHE A 27 -33.52 -29.99 7.04
CA PHE A 27 -32.95 -28.72 7.52
C PHE A 27 -31.44 -28.83 7.71
N THR A 28 -30.95 -29.94 8.26
CA THR A 28 -29.51 -30.20 8.39
C THR A 28 -28.84 -30.32 7.02
N TYR A 29 -29.48 -31.00 6.07
CA TYR A 29 -28.99 -31.10 4.70
C TYR A 29 -28.89 -29.72 4.04
N ILE A 30 -29.97 -28.93 4.09
CA ILE A 30 -30.01 -27.58 3.52
C ILE A 30 -28.98 -26.68 4.21
N THR A 31 -28.82 -26.78 5.53
CA THR A 31 -27.79 -26.04 6.29
C THR A 31 -26.40 -26.31 5.72
N ASN A 32 -26.05 -27.58 5.47
CA ASN A 32 -24.75 -27.94 4.92
C ASN A 32 -24.52 -27.36 3.52
N VAL A 33 -25.54 -27.43 2.66
CA VAL A 33 -25.49 -26.90 1.29
C VAL A 33 -25.38 -25.37 1.29
N VAL A 34 -26.21 -24.69 2.09
CA VAL A 34 -26.29 -23.22 2.16
C VAL A 34 -25.08 -22.62 2.85
N THR A 35 -24.54 -23.29 3.88
CA THR A 35 -23.31 -22.85 4.56
C THR A 35 -22.16 -22.71 3.56
N ALA A 36 -21.99 -23.68 2.66
CA ALA A 36 -20.96 -23.63 1.61
C ALA A 36 -21.18 -22.51 0.56
N GLN A 37 -22.38 -21.92 0.47
CA GLN A 37 -22.67 -20.79 -0.42
C GLN A 37 -22.38 -19.43 0.21
N TYR A 38 -22.54 -19.33 1.53
CA TYR A 38 -22.17 -18.12 2.29
C TYR A 38 -20.70 -18.11 2.69
N TYR A 39 -20.11 -19.29 2.75
CA TYR A 39 -18.72 -19.50 3.12
C TYR A 39 -17.91 -19.99 1.94
N VAL A 40 -16.95 -19.18 1.51
CA VAL A 40 -16.04 -19.55 0.41
C VAL A 40 -14.70 -20.00 1.00
N PRO A 41 -14.42 -21.32 1.02
CA PRO A 41 -13.15 -21.84 1.53
C PRO A 41 -11.98 -21.38 0.65
N LEU A 42 -10.76 -21.39 1.20
CA LEU A 42 -9.54 -21.17 0.42
C LEU A 42 -8.93 -22.49 -0.05
N PRO A 43 -8.52 -22.61 -1.33
CA PRO A 43 -7.76 -23.75 -1.80
C PRO A 43 -6.49 -23.99 -0.96
N THR A 44 -6.10 -25.25 -0.77
CA THR A 44 -4.92 -25.62 0.02
C THR A 44 -3.64 -24.95 -0.50
N ALA A 45 -3.47 -24.90 -1.83
CA ALA A 45 -2.35 -24.20 -2.45
C ALA A 45 -2.33 -22.71 -2.12
N SER A 46 -3.49 -22.02 -2.19
CA SER A 46 -3.59 -20.60 -1.82
C SER A 46 -3.25 -20.39 -0.34
N ARG A 47 -3.68 -21.29 0.55
CA ARG A 47 -3.32 -21.23 1.98
C ARG A 47 -1.82 -21.36 2.20
N SER A 48 -1.16 -22.32 1.54
CA SER A 48 0.29 -22.49 1.62
C SER A 48 1.04 -21.25 1.12
N ILE A 49 0.62 -20.68 -0.01
CA ILE A 49 1.22 -19.44 -0.56
C ILE A 49 1.05 -18.27 0.41
N LEU A 50 -0.14 -18.09 0.98
CA LEU A 50 -0.40 -17.02 1.95
C LEU A 50 0.46 -17.18 3.22
N MET A 51 0.71 -18.41 3.68
CA MET A 51 1.62 -18.65 4.81
C MET A 51 3.06 -18.22 4.51
N VAL A 52 3.54 -18.44 3.28
CA VAL A 52 4.86 -17.96 2.85
C VAL A 52 4.92 -16.43 2.87
N PHE A 53 3.90 -15.76 2.31
CA PHE A 53 3.82 -14.29 2.34
C PHE A 53 3.68 -13.77 3.77
N PHE A 54 2.97 -14.46 4.66
CA PHE A 54 2.89 -14.09 6.07
C PHE A 54 4.29 -14.03 6.70
N SER A 55 5.12 -15.06 6.47
CA SER A 55 6.50 -15.07 6.95
C SER A 55 7.32 -13.91 6.37
N PHE A 56 7.19 -13.62 5.07
CA PHE A 56 7.86 -12.45 4.48
C PHE A 56 7.41 -11.14 5.11
N HIS A 57 6.10 -10.94 5.30
CA HIS A 57 5.58 -9.72 5.92
C HIS A 57 5.98 -9.57 7.39
N VAL A 58 6.12 -10.67 8.14
CA VAL A 58 6.71 -10.64 9.49
C VAL A 58 8.15 -10.12 9.42
N LEU A 59 8.99 -10.69 8.55
CA LEU A 59 10.38 -10.25 8.39
C LEU A 59 10.47 -8.79 7.97
N ILE A 60 9.64 -8.36 7.01
CA ILE A 60 9.57 -6.97 6.55
C ILE A 60 9.15 -6.05 7.70
N ALA A 61 8.09 -6.39 8.43
CA ALA A 61 7.59 -5.56 9.53
C ALA A 61 8.63 -5.44 10.65
N THR A 62 9.28 -6.55 11.03
CA THR A 62 10.37 -6.53 12.02
C THR A 62 11.52 -5.65 11.54
N PHE A 63 11.93 -5.77 10.27
CA PHE A 63 12.99 -4.94 9.72
C PHE A 63 12.62 -3.45 9.75
N CYS A 64 11.44 -3.09 9.25
CA CYS A 64 10.95 -1.71 9.30
C CYS A 64 10.88 -1.18 10.73
N LEU A 65 10.42 -1.99 11.69
CA LEU A 65 10.38 -1.62 13.10
C LEU A 65 11.77 -1.35 13.66
N VAL A 66 12.75 -2.23 13.39
CA VAL A 66 14.14 -2.03 13.81
C VAL A 66 14.68 -0.71 13.25
N LEU A 67 14.45 -0.44 11.97
CA LEU A 67 14.92 0.81 11.34
C LEU A 67 14.30 2.06 11.93
N LEU A 68 13.01 2.00 12.30
CA LEU A 68 12.32 3.12 12.92
C LEU A 68 12.79 3.33 14.36
N LEU A 69 13.05 2.26 15.12
CA LEU A 69 13.44 2.33 16.54
C LEU A 69 14.92 2.57 16.79
N LEU A 70 15.80 2.02 15.96
CA LEU A 70 17.25 2.01 16.18
C LEU A 70 17.89 3.39 16.31
N PRO A 71 17.46 4.45 15.60
CA PRO A 71 18.01 5.79 15.81
C PRO A 71 17.58 6.41 17.16
N PHE A 72 16.40 6.05 17.70
CA PHE A 72 15.98 6.46 19.06
C PHE A 72 16.84 5.80 20.14
N LEU A 73 17.13 4.50 19.98
CA LEU A 73 17.95 3.75 20.93
C LEU A 73 19.41 4.20 20.96
N ARG A 74 19.91 4.84 19.89
CA ARG A 74 21.29 5.34 19.78
C ARG A 74 21.44 6.84 20.03
N GLY A 75 20.36 7.56 20.33
CA GLY A 75 20.40 9.01 20.59
C GLY A 75 20.80 9.86 19.37
N VAL A 76 20.63 9.34 18.15
CA VAL A 76 21.01 10.06 16.91
C VAL A 76 19.85 10.97 16.48
N THR A 77 19.91 12.24 16.88
CA THR A 77 18.85 13.22 16.63
C THR A 77 18.82 13.76 15.19
N GLN A 78 19.96 13.80 14.49
CA GLN A 78 20.08 14.47 13.18
C GLN A 78 19.39 13.75 11.99
N SER A 79 19.10 12.45 12.09
CA SER A 79 18.51 11.67 10.97
C SER A 79 16.99 11.45 11.07
N GLN A 80 16.32 12.04 12.07
CA GLN A 80 14.94 11.70 12.44
C GLN A 80 13.90 12.78 12.14
N TRP A 81 14.26 13.87 11.44
CA TRP A 81 13.29 14.86 11.03
C TRP A 81 12.23 14.21 10.12
N LEU A 82 10.95 14.44 10.38
CA LEU A 82 9.86 14.00 9.50
C LEU A 82 9.58 15.03 8.39
N PHE A 83 9.80 16.30 8.73
CA PHE A 83 9.43 17.45 7.94
C PHE A 83 10.50 18.53 8.07
N ARG A 84 10.85 19.16 6.95
CA ARG A 84 11.75 20.32 6.88
C ARG A 84 11.22 21.34 5.89
N ARG A 85 11.50 22.62 6.13
CA ARG A 85 11.17 23.70 5.20
C ARG A 85 12.33 23.93 4.25
N LEU A 86 12.05 23.93 2.95
CA LEU A 86 13.03 24.18 1.91
C LEU A 86 12.74 25.50 1.20
N TYR A 87 13.58 26.50 1.39
CA TYR A 87 13.49 27.75 0.64
C TYR A 87 14.32 27.65 -0.63
N ILE A 88 13.67 27.82 -1.78
CA ILE A 88 14.33 27.85 -3.09
C ILE A 88 14.99 29.22 -3.26
N LYS A 89 16.30 29.24 -3.51
CA LYS A 89 17.09 30.47 -3.58
C LYS A 89 17.64 30.67 -5.01
N ASP A 90 17.60 31.91 -5.47
CA ASP A 90 18.25 32.34 -6.69
C ASP A 90 19.77 32.31 -6.49
N HIS A 91 20.52 32.37 -7.59
CA HIS A 91 21.99 32.33 -7.62
C HIS A 91 22.63 33.48 -6.83
N LYS A 92 21.86 34.54 -6.53
CA LYS A 92 22.24 35.67 -5.68
C LYS A 92 21.85 35.50 -4.20
N GLY A 93 21.33 34.34 -3.82
CA GLY A 93 20.88 34.02 -2.46
C GLY A 93 19.48 34.55 -2.09
N GLY A 94 18.81 35.28 -2.99
CA GLY A 94 17.44 35.77 -2.79
C GLY A 94 16.41 34.66 -2.97
N THR A 95 15.35 34.61 -2.17
CA THR A 95 14.32 33.58 -2.30
C THR A 95 13.52 33.74 -3.60
N VAL A 96 13.53 32.72 -4.47
CA VAL A 96 12.76 32.72 -5.73
C VAL A 96 11.26 32.69 -5.44
N HIS A 97 10.88 31.99 -4.37
CA HIS A 97 9.51 31.90 -3.89
C HIS A 97 9.47 32.19 -2.39
N LYS A 98 8.48 32.99 -1.97
CA LYS A 98 8.24 33.30 -0.54
C LYS A 98 7.77 32.08 0.26
N VAL A 99 7.20 31.07 -0.42
CA VAL A 99 6.66 29.85 0.20
C VAL A 99 7.71 28.75 0.14
N PRO A 100 8.06 28.10 1.28
CA PRO A 100 8.97 26.98 1.28
C PRO A 100 8.33 25.73 0.68
N LEU A 101 9.11 24.92 -0.03
CA LEU A 101 8.75 23.55 -0.37
C LEU A 101 8.90 22.71 0.89
N PHE A 102 7.88 21.90 1.21
CA PHE A 102 7.95 21.03 2.38
C PHE A 102 8.70 19.76 2.05
N TRP A 103 9.90 19.63 2.59
CA TRP A 103 10.70 18.42 2.44
C TRP A 103 10.23 17.40 3.47
N LEU A 104 9.71 16.26 3.00
CA LEU A 104 9.37 15.10 3.82
C LEU A 104 10.53 14.11 3.81
N ASN A 105 10.83 13.52 4.97
CA ASN A 105 11.83 12.47 5.08
C ASN A 105 11.27 11.18 4.50
N ALA A 106 11.48 11.04 3.19
CA ALA A 106 10.95 9.94 2.43
C ALA A 106 11.47 8.59 2.97
N GLY A 107 12.71 8.52 3.49
CA GLY A 107 13.27 7.30 4.08
C GLY A 107 12.48 6.80 5.30
N VAL A 108 12.23 7.68 6.27
CA VAL A 108 11.43 7.37 7.47
C VAL A 108 9.97 7.09 7.09
N LEU A 109 9.39 7.95 6.25
CA LEU A 109 7.99 7.90 5.90
C LEU A 109 7.63 6.65 5.08
N MET A 110 8.45 6.28 4.09
CA MET A 110 8.28 5.03 3.34
C MET A 110 8.45 3.81 4.25
N THR A 111 9.39 3.84 5.19
CA THR A 111 9.57 2.73 6.15
C THR A 111 8.36 2.58 7.07
N ALA A 112 7.77 3.69 7.54
CA ALA A 112 6.56 3.69 8.35
C ALA A 112 5.33 3.17 7.58
N PHE A 113 5.15 3.60 6.34
CA PHE A 113 4.03 3.14 5.51
C PHE A 113 4.20 1.68 5.08
N GLN A 114 5.41 1.23 4.79
CA GLN A 114 5.70 -0.18 4.53
C GLN A 114 5.42 -1.04 5.77
N PHE A 115 5.79 -0.56 6.96
CA PHE A 115 5.47 -1.23 8.22
C PHE A 115 3.94 -1.39 8.38
N LEU A 116 3.18 -0.31 8.17
CA LEU A 116 1.72 -0.33 8.28
C LEU A 116 1.08 -1.27 7.23
N SER A 117 1.54 -1.21 5.98
CA SER A 117 1.11 -2.12 4.90
C SER A 117 1.39 -3.58 5.25
N SER A 118 2.56 -3.86 5.84
CA SER A 118 2.96 -5.21 6.23
C SER A 118 2.13 -5.75 7.41
N LEU A 119 1.81 -4.91 8.39
CA LEU A 119 0.87 -5.27 9.47
C LEU A 119 -0.53 -5.54 8.92
N GLY A 120 -1.01 -4.70 8.01
CA GLY A 120 -2.28 -4.92 7.30
C GLY A 120 -2.29 -6.26 6.54
N SER A 121 -1.19 -6.58 5.86
CA SER A 121 -1.01 -7.85 5.14
C SER A 121 -1.04 -9.06 6.08
N GLN A 122 -0.35 -8.99 7.21
CA GLN A 122 -0.39 -10.05 8.23
C GLN A 122 -1.80 -10.27 8.78
N ALA A 123 -2.48 -9.18 9.17
CA ALA A 123 -3.85 -9.25 9.68
C ALA A 123 -4.80 -9.84 8.62
N PHE A 124 -4.69 -9.39 7.36
CA PHE A 124 -5.48 -9.89 6.25
C PHE A 124 -5.27 -11.39 6.01
N ILE A 125 -4.02 -11.85 5.96
CA ILE A 125 -3.69 -13.27 5.78
C ILE A 125 -4.23 -14.10 6.94
N PHE A 126 -4.01 -13.66 8.18
CA PHE A 126 -4.49 -14.36 9.37
C PHE A 126 -6.02 -14.51 9.36
N MET A 127 -6.75 -13.42 9.08
CA MET A 127 -8.21 -13.45 8.99
C MET A 127 -8.70 -14.33 7.84
N GLN A 128 -8.03 -14.31 6.69
CA GLN A 128 -8.34 -15.19 5.56
C GLN A 128 -8.17 -16.66 5.90
N ILE A 129 -7.08 -17.03 6.60
CA ILE A 129 -6.83 -18.42 7.02
C ILE A 129 -7.84 -18.84 8.09
N LYS A 130 -8.09 -18.00 9.10
CA LYS A 130 -9.07 -18.30 10.16
C LYS A 130 -10.49 -18.43 9.61
N SER A 131 -10.86 -17.55 8.69
CA SER A 131 -12.10 -17.68 7.93
C SER A 131 -12.09 -19.03 7.21
N ALA A 132 -11.04 -19.35 6.45
CA ALA A 132 -10.90 -20.61 5.72
C ALA A 132 -10.87 -21.91 6.59
N LEU A 133 -10.81 -21.80 7.92
CA LEU A 133 -10.86 -22.94 8.85
C LEU A 133 -12.12 -22.99 9.71
N SER A 134 -12.87 -21.88 9.83
CA SER A 134 -14.03 -21.81 10.70
C SER A 134 -15.15 -20.98 10.04
N PRO A 135 -16.28 -21.62 9.68
CA PRO A 135 -17.47 -20.92 9.20
C PRO A 135 -17.98 -19.90 10.22
N ASN A 136 -17.93 -20.24 11.51
CA ASN A 136 -18.34 -19.32 12.58
C ASN A 136 -17.46 -18.06 12.61
N TYR A 137 -16.14 -18.21 12.47
CA TYR A 137 -15.25 -17.05 12.38
C TYR A 137 -15.52 -16.22 11.13
N ALA A 138 -15.71 -16.87 9.98
CA ALA A 138 -15.94 -16.21 8.69
C ALA A 138 -17.19 -15.31 8.69
N LEU A 139 -18.24 -15.68 9.44
CA LEU A 139 -19.48 -14.91 9.55
C LEU A 139 -19.39 -13.71 10.51
N HIS A 140 -18.33 -13.63 11.32
CA HIS A 140 -18.13 -12.57 12.31
C HIS A 140 -16.91 -11.69 12.00
N SER A 141 -16.08 -12.07 11.04
CA SER A 141 -14.84 -11.37 10.69
C SER A 141 -15.04 -10.46 9.48
N GLN A 142 -14.44 -9.26 9.53
CA GLN A 142 -14.39 -8.31 8.43
C GLN A 142 -12.95 -8.17 7.94
N LEU A 143 -12.75 -8.44 6.65
CA LEU A 143 -11.41 -8.48 6.03
C LEU A 143 -11.04 -7.15 5.38
N GLU A 144 -12.06 -6.32 5.12
CA GLU A 144 -12.01 -5.07 4.40
C GLU A 144 -11.08 -4.04 5.05
N PRO A 145 -11.07 -3.83 6.39
CA PRO A 145 -10.18 -2.85 6.99
C PRO A 145 -8.70 -3.16 6.77
N ALA A 146 -8.33 -4.45 6.83
CA ALA A 146 -6.94 -4.86 6.59
C ALA A 146 -6.52 -4.63 5.14
N LEU A 147 -7.40 -4.91 4.17
CA LEU A 147 -7.16 -4.55 2.76
C LEU A 147 -7.00 -3.04 2.57
N GLY A 148 -7.76 -2.24 3.31
CA GLY A 148 -7.63 -0.78 3.32
C GLY A 148 -6.26 -0.30 3.79
N PHE A 149 -5.70 -0.91 4.84
CA PHE A 149 -4.35 -0.62 5.31
C PHE A 149 -3.28 -0.99 4.29
N ILE A 150 -3.40 -2.14 3.64
CA ILE A 150 -2.47 -2.57 2.58
C ILE A 150 -2.48 -1.54 1.44
N TYR A 151 -3.65 -1.25 0.88
CA TYR A 151 -3.79 -0.31 -0.23
C TYR A 151 -3.25 1.08 0.12
N THR A 152 -3.68 1.62 1.26
CA THR A 152 -3.29 2.96 1.70
C THR A 152 -1.78 3.03 1.95
N GLY A 153 -1.21 2.03 2.62
CA GLY A 153 0.23 1.98 2.89
C GLY A 153 1.08 1.94 1.62
N GLU A 154 0.72 1.12 0.62
CA GLU A 154 1.42 1.10 -0.66
C GLU A 154 1.31 2.44 -1.40
N MET A 155 0.11 3.00 -1.48
CA MET A 155 -0.11 4.29 -2.15
C MET A 155 0.74 5.39 -1.51
N LEU A 156 0.72 5.50 -0.19
CA LEU A 156 1.50 6.50 0.54
C LEU A 156 3.02 6.29 0.36
N THR A 157 3.47 5.05 0.24
CA THR A 157 4.87 4.71 -0.09
C THR A 157 5.26 5.23 -1.47
N TYR A 158 4.39 5.05 -2.48
CA TYR A 158 4.62 5.57 -3.83
C TYR A 158 4.70 7.09 -3.88
N TRP A 159 3.78 7.77 -3.20
CA TRP A 159 3.76 9.24 -3.12
C TRP A 159 4.98 9.79 -2.39
N SER A 160 5.43 9.12 -1.33
CA SER A 160 6.66 9.50 -0.61
C SER A 160 7.92 9.37 -1.48
N LEU A 161 8.01 8.32 -2.30
CA LEU A 161 9.12 8.16 -3.23
C LEU A 161 9.08 9.20 -4.36
N MET A 162 7.89 9.47 -4.90
CA MET A 162 7.70 10.47 -5.93
C MET A 162 8.06 11.88 -5.43
N HIS A 163 7.75 12.17 -4.17
CA HIS A 163 8.17 13.40 -3.51
C HIS A 163 9.70 13.50 -3.42
N CYS A 164 10.39 12.39 -3.14
CA CYS A 164 11.86 12.34 -3.19
C CYS A 164 12.41 12.66 -4.60
N PHE A 165 11.79 12.13 -5.66
CA PHE A 165 12.19 12.46 -7.04
C PHE A 165 12.02 13.94 -7.36
N LEU A 166 10.91 14.54 -6.91
CA LEU A 166 10.65 15.98 -7.04
C LEU A 166 11.77 16.78 -6.39
N VAL A 167 12.06 16.52 -5.10
CA VAL A 167 13.08 17.25 -4.35
C VAL A 167 14.45 17.11 -5.03
N ALA A 168 14.86 15.90 -5.42
CA ALA A 168 16.13 15.67 -6.13
C ALA A 168 16.21 16.44 -7.46
N THR A 169 15.08 16.55 -8.17
CA THR A 169 14.96 17.29 -9.44
C THR A 169 15.12 18.80 -9.26
N TYR A 170 14.71 19.36 -8.11
CA TYR A 170 14.88 20.78 -7.78
C TYR A 170 16.32 21.10 -7.37
N TYR A 171 16.94 20.29 -6.52
CA TYR A 171 18.34 20.48 -6.11
C TYR A 171 19.34 20.41 -7.26
N GLY A 172 19.10 19.53 -8.24
CA GLY A 172 19.97 19.40 -9.41
C GLY A 172 20.04 20.67 -10.27
N ASN A 173 19.03 21.54 -10.22
CA ASN A 173 19.02 22.79 -10.99
C ASN A 173 19.91 23.88 -10.38
N GLU A 174 20.00 23.98 -9.04
CA GLU A 174 20.80 25.02 -8.38
C GLU A 174 22.31 24.71 -8.43
N ALA A 175 22.71 23.43 -8.37
CA ALA A 175 24.11 23.03 -8.45
C ALA A 175 24.75 23.28 -9.83
N GLN A 176 23.95 23.45 -10.88
CA GLN A 176 24.43 23.44 -12.26
C GLN A 176 24.64 24.82 -12.88
N GLY A 177 24.33 25.92 -12.18
CA GLY A 177 24.66 27.29 -12.60
C GLY A 177 24.22 27.70 -14.02
N ASN A 178 23.32 26.94 -14.65
CA ASN A 178 23.04 27.07 -16.08
C ASN A 178 22.00 28.16 -16.32
N THR A 179 22.50 29.37 -16.51
CA THR A 179 21.83 30.52 -17.13
C THR A 179 21.56 30.27 -18.62
N VAL A 180 20.79 29.24 -18.97
CA VAL A 180 20.26 29.14 -20.34
C VAL A 180 18.96 29.93 -20.40
N LYS A 181 19.10 31.23 -20.65
CA LYS A 181 18.03 32.08 -21.20
C LYS A 181 17.43 31.35 -22.40
N GLY A 182 16.23 30.77 -22.27
CA GLY A 182 15.47 30.29 -23.42
C GLY A 182 14.74 28.97 -23.26
N MET A 183 15.03 28.17 -22.23
CA MET A 183 14.21 26.98 -21.94
C MET A 183 13.31 27.31 -20.77
N SER A 184 12.05 27.62 -21.07
CA SER A 184 10.97 27.88 -20.12
C SER A 184 11.16 27.04 -18.85
N GLN A 185 11.51 27.70 -17.74
CA GLN A 185 11.59 27.14 -16.40
C GLN A 185 10.17 26.71 -15.97
N TRP A 186 9.70 25.58 -16.47
CA TRP A 186 8.52 24.91 -15.92
C TRP A 186 8.92 24.22 -14.61
N THR A 187 9.26 25.03 -13.61
CA THR A 187 9.32 24.59 -12.22
C THR A 187 8.03 25.05 -11.55
N PRO A 188 7.05 24.15 -11.33
CA PRO A 188 5.82 24.51 -10.65
C PRO A 188 6.11 25.18 -9.29
N SER A 189 5.24 26.10 -8.88
CA SER A 189 5.46 26.83 -7.64
C SER A 189 5.44 25.86 -6.44
N PRO A 190 6.23 26.11 -5.38
CA PRO A 190 6.22 25.30 -4.16
C PRO A 190 4.82 25.13 -3.55
N THR A 191 3.96 26.14 -3.66
CA THR A 191 2.57 26.08 -3.21
C THR A 191 1.78 24.97 -3.92
N VAL A 192 1.90 24.89 -5.25
CA VAL A 192 1.20 23.86 -6.06
C VAL A 192 1.75 22.48 -5.72
N LEU A 193 3.07 22.36 -5.57
CA LEU A 193 3.72 21.10 -5.22
C LEU A 193 3.32 20.61 -3.83
N ASN A 194 3.36 21.47 -2.81
CA ASN A 194 2.91 21.13 -1.47
C ASN A 194 1.43 20.72 -1.46
N ALA A 195 0.57 21.44 -2.18
CA ALA A 195 -0.85 21.10 -2.29
C ALA A 195 -1.07 19.71 -2.91
N ILE A 196 -0.30 19.35 -3.95
CA ILE A 196 -0.40 18.03 -4.59
C ILE A 196 0.15 16.93 -3.68
N PHE A 197 1.36 17.09 -3.14
CA PHE A 197 2.06 16.05 -2.39
C PHE A 197 1.60 15.87 -0.94
N ILE A 198 0.80 16.80 -0.41
CA ILE A 198 0.11 16.64 0.89
C ILE A 198 -1.38 16.37 0.67
N GLY A 199 -2.02 17.17 -0.20
CA GLY A 199 -3.46 17.08 -0.43
C GLY A 199 -3.89 15.79 -1.08
N PHE A 200 -3.17 15.29 -2.09
CA PHE A 200 -3.56 14.05 -2.78
C PHE A 200 -3.38 12.80 -1.90
N PRO A 201 -2.27 12.62 -1.16
CA PRO A 201 -2.16 11.56 -0.15
C PRO A 201 -3.24 11.63 0.94
N ALA A 202 -3.56 12.83 1.44
CA ALA A 202 -4.65 13.00 2.42
C ALA A 202 -6.01 12.60 1.82
N PHE A 203 -6.27 12.96 0.57
CA PHE A 203 -7.46 12.54 -0.17
C PHE A 203 -7.52 11.02 -0.35
N ILE A 204 -6.40 10.35 -0.68
CA ILE A 204 -6.33 8.88 -0.76
C ILE A 204 -6.71 8.24 0.57
N ILE A 205 -6.22 8.76 1.71
CA ILE A 205 -6.56 8.23 3.03
C ILE A 205 -8.06 8.37 3.29
N ALA A 206 -8.62 9.58 3.09
CA ALA A 206 -10.02 9.85 3.35
C ALA A 206 -10.95 8.99 2.49
N ILE A 207 -10.68 8.88 1.19
CA ILE A 207 -11.51 8.09 0.28
C ILE A 207 -11.37 6.59 0.55
N SER A 208 -10.18 6.11 0.91
CA SER A 208 -9.97 4.71 1.26
C SER A 208 -10.75 4.36 2.52
N ILE A 209 -10.66 5.18 3.59
CA ILE A 209 -11.43 4.96 4.82
C ILE A 209 -12.93 4.91 4.51
N ALA A 210 -13.45 5.89 3.75
CA ALA A 210 -14.86 5.96 3.42
C ALA A 210 -15.34 4.72 2.63
N LEU A 211 -14.60 4.31 1.60
CA LEU A 211 -14.98 3.19 0.74
C LEU A 211 -14.86 1.83 1.46
N PHE A 212 -13.80 1.60 2.23
CA PHE A 212 -13.64 0.36 3.00
C PHE A 212 -14.64 0.29 4.16
N ALA A 213 -14.96 1.40 4.82
CA ALA A 213 -16.04 1.46 5.81
C ALA A 213 -17.41 1.13 5.17
N TRP A 214 -17.70 1.71 4.00
CA TRP A 214 -18.92 1.42 3.26
C TRP A 214 -19.03 -0.06 2.88
N LEU A 215 -17.95 -0.65 2.37
CA LEU A 215 -17.91 -2.09 2.07
C LEU A 215 -18.09 -2.95 3.32
N SER A 216 -17.44 -2.58 4.43
CA SER A 216 -17.56 -3.29 5.72
C SER A 216 -19.00 -3.30 6.23
N VAL A 217 -19.71 -2.17 6.09
CA VAL A 217 -21.14 -2.07 6.44
C VAL A 217 -21.98 -2.99 5.55
N ALA A 218 -21.75 -2.98 4.23
CA ALA A 218 -22.45 -3.86 3.31
C ALA A 218 -22.22 -5.35 3.65
N HIS A 219 -20.98 -5.72 3.98
CA HIS A 219 -20.61 -7.07 4.37
C HIS A 219 -21.24 -7.48 5.72
N SER A 220 -21.27 -6.59 6.70
CA SER A 220 -21.93 -6.81 8.00
C SER A 220 -23.43 -7.10 7.87
N ILE A 221 -24.11 -6.34 7.01
CA ILE A 221 -25.54 -6.54 6.75
C ILE A 221 -25.76 -7.91 6.10
N PHE A 222 -25.00 -8.25 5.06
CA PHE A 222 -25.08 -9.57 4.42
C PHE A 222 -24.86 -10.71 5.43
N THR A 223 -23.76 -10.69 6.18
CA THR A 223 -23.41 -11.74 7.16
C THR A 223 -24.43 -11.85 8.28
N SER A 224 -25.06 -10.75 8.70
CA SER A 224 -26.17 -10.76 9.66
C SER A 224 -27.37 -11.55 9.14
N HIS A 225 -27.78 -11.34 7.88
CA HIS A 225 -28.89 -12.09 7.30
C HIS A 225 -28.51 -13.55 7.01
N ALA A 226 -27.29 -13.83 6.56
CA ALA A 226 -26.79 -15.20 6.41
C ALA A 226 -26.82 -15.96 7.75
N ARG A 227 -26.45 -15.32 8.86
CA ARG A 227 -26.56 -15.93 10.20
C ARG A 227 -28.01 -16.22 10.60
N LYS A 228 -28.96 -15.34 10.28
CA LYS A 228 -30.39 -15.60 10.54
C LYS A 228 -30.92 -16.81 9.77
N VAL A 229 -30.48 -17.00 8.51
CA VAL A 229 -30.80 -18.19 7.73
C VAL A 229 -30.28 -19.45 8.42
N LEU A 230 -29.00 -19.48 8.77
CA LEU A 230 -28.39 -20.65 9.43
C LEU A 230 -29.02 -20.94 10.79
N HIS A 231 -29.36 -19.91 11.55
CA HIS A 231 -30.02 -20.07 12.84
C HIS A 231 -31.43 -20.67 12.70
N SER A 232 -32.23 -20.14 11.77
CA SER A 232 -33.60 -20.63 11.52
C SER A 232 -33.60 -22.06 10.97
N LEU A 233 -32.63 -22.41 10.12
CA LEU A 233 -32.45 -23.80 9.68
C LEU A 233 -32.06 -24.73 10.83
N ASN A 234 -31.18 -24.30 11.74
CA ASN A 234 -30.80 -25.10 12.90
C ASN A 234 -31.99 -25.31 13.86
N GLU A 235 -32.81 -24.29 14.06
CA GLU A 235 -34.07 -24.39 14.81
C GLU A 235 -35.03 -25.40 14.15
N GLY A 236 -35.23 -25.30 12.83
CA GLY A 236 -36.03 -26.25 12.07
C GLY A 236 -35.51 -27.69 12.14
N ALA A 237 -34.18 -27.86 12.19
CA ALA A 237 -33.57 -29.18 12.37
C ALA A 237 -33.92 -29.80 13.72
N MET A 238 -33.91 -29.03 14.81
CA MET A 238 -34.28 -29.52 16.14
C MET A 238 -35.78 -29.84 16.23
N ILE A 239 -36.65 -28.98 15.69
CA ILE A 239 -38.10 -29.21 15.66
C ILE A 239 -38.44 -30.47 14.86
N TRP A 240 -37.75 -30.69 13.73
CA TRP A 240 -37.90 -31.88 12.91
C TRP A 240 -37.53 -33.18 13.65
N GLU A 241 -36.46 -33.15 14.44
CA GLU A 241 -36.04 -34.29 15.25
C GLU A 241 -37.04 -34.57 16.38
N GLN A 242 -37.57 -33.52 17.03
CA GLN A 242 -38.56 -33.64 18.09
C GLN A 242 -39.91 -34.18 17.59
N GLU A 243 -40.37 -33.79 16.39
CA GLU A 243 -41.62 -34.29 15.80
C GLU A 243 -41.56 -35.80 15.52
N ARG A 244 -40.38 -36.29 15.10
CA ARG A 244 -40.14 -37.70 14.78
C ARG A 244 -39.84 -38.57 15.99
N ASP A 245 -39.64 -37.98 17.17
CA ASP A 245 -39.43 -38.75 18.40
C ASP A 245 -40.70 -39.59 18.71
N PRO A 246 -40.56 -40.91 18.92
CA PRO A 246 -41.66 -41.79 19.30
C PRO A 246 -42.36 -41.39 20.60
N SER A 247 -41.67 -40.67 21.49
CA SER A 247 -42.19 -40.21 22.78
C SER A 247 -43.06 -38.93 22.68
N THR A 248 -43.08 -38.26 21.53
CA THR A 248 -43.83 -37.01 21.33
C THR A 248 -45.34 -37.26 21.21
N PRO A 249 -46.18 -36.63 22.05
CA PRO A 249 -47.64 -36.76 21.97
C PRO A 249 -48.20 -36.33 20.60
N ILE A 250 -49.25 -37.00 20.13
CA ILE A 250 -49.87 -36.75 18.82
C ILE A 250 -50.37 -35.30 18.69
N GLU A 251 -50.94 -34.73 19.76
CA GLU A 251 -51.40 -33.34 19.81
C GLU A 251 -50.22 -32.34 19.68
N ALA A 252 -49.07 -32.68 20.25
CA ALA A 252 -47.86 -31.86 20.13
C ALA A 252 -47.27 -31.94 18.70
N LYS A 253 -47.46 -33.05 17.97
CA LYS A 253 -46.99 -33.17 16.58
C LYS A 253 -47.67 -32.18 15.64
N THR A 254 -48.97 -31.91 15.82
CA THR A 254 -49.67 -30.92 15.00
C THR A 254 -49.16 -29.49 15.23
N ASP A 255 -48.79 -29.15 16.47
CA ASP A 255 -48.19 -27.86 16.79
C ASP A 255 -46.76 -27.75 16.23
N LEU A 256 -45.94 -28.79 16.42
CA LEU A 256 -44.58 -28.87 15.85
C LEU A 256 -44.59 -28.75 14.32
N MET A 257 -45.54 -29.38 13.64
CA MET A 257 -45.70 -29.25 12.19
C MET A 257 -46.02 -27.81 11.78
N THR A 258 -46.86 -27.12 12.54
CA THR A 258 -47.19 -25.70 12.32
C THR A 258 -45.96 -24.81 12.51
N GLN A 259 -45.20 -25.03 13.59
CA GLN A 259 -43.93 -24.34 13.83
C GLN A 259 -42.93 -24.59 12.69
N LEU A 260 -42.87 -25.81 12.16
CA LEU A 260 -41.99 -26.17 11.05
C LEU A 260 -42.33 -25.39 9.76
N PHE A 261 -43.63 -25.23 9.45
CA PHE A 261 -44.09 -24.38 8.33
C PHE A 261 -43.74 -22.91 8.54
N GLN A 262 -43.85 -22.41 9.77
CA GLN A 262 -43.46 -21.05 10.11
C GLN A 262 -41.95 -20.83 9.91
N VAL A 263 -41.12 -21.75 10.42
CA VAL A 263 -39.66 -21.74 10.24
C VAL A 263 -39.28 -21.78 8.77
N MET A 264 -39.95 -22.61 7.96
CA MET A 264 -39.70 -22.67 6.52
C MET A 264 -40.00 -21.34 5.82
N THR A 265 -41.13 -20.71 6.16
CA THR A 265 -41.54 -19.41 5.60
C THR A 265 -40.56 -18.30 6.01
N GLN A 266 -40.15 -18.28 7.27
CA GLN A 266 -39.19 -17.33 7.81
C GLN A 266 -37.79 -17.51 7.20
N THR A 267 -37.33 -18.76 7.09
CA THR A 267 -36.05 -19.11 6.44
C THR A 267 -36.02 -18.61 5.00
N LYS A 268 -37.12 -18.82 4.24
CA LYS A 268 -37.23 -18.33 2.85
C LYS A 268 -37.09 -16.81 2.79
N SER A 269 -37.83 -16.08 3.63
CA SER A 269 -37.74 -14.62 3.72
C SER A 269 -36.32 -14.13 4.04
N PHE A 270 -35.65 -14.75 5.02
CA PHE A 270 -34.27 -14.40 5.35
C PHE A 270 -33.29 -14.74 4.24
N ARG A 271 -33.51 -15.83 3.50
CA ARG A 271 -32.67 -16.22 2.36
C ARG A 271 -32.77 -15.20 1.23
N ASP A 272 -33.99 -14.79 0.88
CA ASP A 272 -34.22 -13.77 -0.16
C ASP A 272 -33.54 -12.44 0.22
N GLN A 273 -33.61 -12.05 1.49
CA GLN A 273 -32.89 -10.88 2.01
C GLN A 273 -31.36 -11.06 1.95
N ALA A 274 -30.84 -12.23 2.32
CA ALA A 274 -29.41 -12.51 2.25
C ALA A 274 -28.88 -12.46 0.81
N GLU A 275 -29.62 -13.02 -0.17
CA GLU A 275 -29.26 -12.95 -1.59
C GLU A 275 -29.31 -11.51 -2.13
N PHE A 276 -30.31 -10.73 -1.73
CA PHE A 276 -30.39 -9.30 -2.06
C PHE A 276 -29.16 -8.54 -1.54
N TYR A 277 -28.80 -8.72 -0.26
CA TYR A 277 -27.65 -8.04 0.32
C TYR A 277 -26.31 -8.56 -0.21
N LEU A 278 -26.21 -9.84 -0.59
CA LEU A 278 -25.04 -10.37 -1.28
C LEU A 278 -24.84 -9.70 -2.64
N SER A 279 -25.93 -9.49 -3.39
CA SER A 279 -25.88 -8.77 -4.67
C SER A 279 -25.43 -7.32 -4.47
N ARG A 280 -25.92 -6.67 -3.39
CA ARG A 280 -25.46 -5.33 -3.00
C ARG A 280 -24.00 -5.30 -2.60
N LEU A 281 -23.52 -6.32 -1.87
CA LEU A 281 -22.12 -6.45 -1.49
C LEU A 281 -21.22 -6.59 -2.73
N ILE A 282 -21.61 -7.40 -3.71
CA ILE A 282 -20.87 -7.55 -4.98
C ILE A 282 -20.81 -6.21 -5.73
N TYR A 283 -21.90 -5.45 -5.76
CA TYR A 283 -21.93 -4.12 -6.35
C TYR A 283 -20.98 -3.15 -5.62
N CYS A 284 -21.05 -3.08 -4.28
CA CYS A 284 -20.16 -2.25 -3.46
C CYS A 284 -18.70 -2.62 -3.69
N PHE A 285 -18.38 -3.91 -3.76
CA PHE A 285 -17.04 -4.41 -4.04
C PHE A 285 -16.57 -3.96 -5.43
N HIS A 286 -17.40 -4.10 -6.47
CA HIS A 286 -17.06 -3.65 -7.81
C HIS A 286 -16.77 -2.15 -7.88
N VAL A 287 -17.61 -1.32 -7.24
CA VAL A 287 -17.40 0.13 -7.17
C VAL A 287 -16.09 0.47 -6.44
N LEU A 288 -15.81 -0.18 -5.30
CA LEU A 288 -14.54 -0.04 -4.60
C LEU A 288 -13.36 -0.33 -5.55
N GLN A 289 -13.34 -1.52 -6.17
CA GLN A 289 -12.27 -1.93 -7.07
C GLN A 289 -12.05 -0.93 -8.22
N PHE A 290 -13.13 -0.42 -8.81
CA PHE A 290 -13.08 0.58 -9.86
C PHE A 290 -12.46 1.91 -9.37
N VAL A 291 -12.90 2.44 -8.23
CA VAL A 291 -12.37 3.70 -7.70
C VAL A 291 -10.90 3.56 -7.30
N LEU A 292 -10.52 2.46 -6.63
CA LEU A 292 -9.12 2.20 -6.27
C LEU A 292 -8.24 2.07 -7.52
N MET A 293 -8.75 1.43 -8.59
CA MET A 293 -8.05 1.36 -9.87
C MET A 293 -7.79 2.75 -10.46
N VAL A 294 -8.79 3.63 -10.50
CA VAL A 294 -8.63 4.98 -11.04
C VAL A 294 -7.56 5.76 -10.28
N LEU A 295 -7.60 5.70 -8.94
CA LEU A 295 -6.60 6.35 -8.08
C LEU A 295 -5.18 5.79 -8.30
N LEU A 296 -5.08 4.47 -8.46
CA LEU A 296 -3.82 3.79 -8.76
C LEU A 296 -3.28 4.19 -10.14
N CYS A 297 -4.13 4.28 -11.17
CA CYS A 297 -3.74 4.74 -12.51
C CYS A 297 -3.20 6.19 -12.47
N ILE A 298 -3.88 7.09 -11.75
CA ILE A 298 -3.42 8.48 -11.57
C ILE A 298 -2.03 8.49 -10.90
N THR A 299 -1.85 7.68 -9.86
CA THR A 299 -0.59 7.58 -9.13
C THR A 299 0.51 6.98 -10.01
N PHE A 300 0.21 5.94 -10.79
CA PHE A 300 1.13 5.30 -11.72
C PHE A 300 1.63 6.25 -12.81
N LEU A 301 0.71 6.98 -13.46
CA LEU A 301 1.05 7.97 -14.49
C LEU A 301 1.87 9.13 -13.91
N SER A 302 1.52 9.60 -12.72
CA SER A 302 2.27 10.63 -12.02
C SER A 302 3.68 10.13 -11.70
N PHE A 303 3.80 8.92 -11.14
CA PHE A 303 5.08 8.30 -10.79
C PHE A 303 6.01 8.16 -11.99
N LEU A 304 5.50 7.62 -13.11
CA LEU A 304 6.25 7.51 -14.35
C LEU A 304 6.71 8.88 -14.86
N SER A 305 5.83 9.90 -14.81
CA SER A 305 6.17 11.24 -15.27
C SER A 305 7.33 11.84 -14.48
N PHE A 306 7.25 11.83 -13.14
CA PHE A 306 8.32 12.35 -12.28
C PHE A 306 9.61 11.54 -12.40
N PHE A 307 9.51 10.22 -12.52
CA PHE A 307 10.66 9.36 -12.73
C PHE A 307 11.36 9.63 -14.06
N CYS A 308 10.61 9.76 -15.17
CA CYS A 308 11.15 10.11 -16.48
C CYS A 308 11.83 11.49 -16.47
N VAL A 309 11.24 12.49 -15.79
CA VAL A 309 11.85 13.81 -15.63
C VAL A 309 13.19 13.69 -14.89
N LEU A 310 13.23 12.97 -13.76
CA LEU A 310 14.46 12.78 -12.98
C LEU A 310 15.56 12.10 -13.81
N VAL A 311 15.22 11.02 -14.49
CA VAL A 311 16.17 10.28 -15.35
C VAL A 311 16.71 11.16 -16.48
N SER A 312 15.83 11.91 -17.15
CA SER A 312 16.23 12.81 -18.24
C SER A 312 17.19 13.90 -17.77
N LYS A 313 16.97 14.47 -16.58
CA LYS A 313 17.88 15.45 -15.98
C LYS A 313 19.22 14.84 -15.61
N TYR A 314 19.22 13.65 -15.02
CA TYR A 314 20.44 12.97 -14.61
C TYR A 314 21.33 12.62 -15.82
N GLN A 315 20.72 12.16 -16.92
CA GLN A 315 21.42 11.92 -18.19
C GLN A 315 22.05 13.20 -18.77
N LYS A 316 21.29 14.31 -18.80
CA LYS A 316 21.77 15.61 -19.29
C LYS A 316 22.97 16.10 -18.47
N SER A 317 22.91 15.94 -17.15
CA SER A 317 23.98 16.32 -16.23
C SER A 317 25.30 15.59 -16.52
N LYS A 318 25.26 14.25 -16.69
CA LYS A 318 26.47 13.48 -17.03
C LYS A 318 26.97 13.76 -18.45
N SER A 319 26.08 13.96 -19.42
CA SER A 319 26.49 14.31 -20.80
C SER A 319 27.26 15.64 -20.84
N GLN A 320 26.80 16.66 -20.10
CA GLN A 320 27.52 17.94 -19.99
C GLN A 320 28.87 17.82 -19.28
N SER A 321 28.98 16.93 -18.28
CA SER A 321 30.26 16.61 -17.63
C SER A 321 31.23 15.88 -18.57
N SER A 322 30.72 15.03 -19.48
CA SER A 322 31.54 14.27 -20.43
C SER A 322 32.00 15.10 -21.64
N ASN A 323 31.19 16.07 -22.08
CA ASN A 323 31.53 16.98 -23.18
C ASN A 323 32.60 18.03 -22.81
N ARG A 324 33.14 18.02 -21.58
CA ARG A 324 34.33 18.80 -21.21
C ARG A 324 35.65 18.13 -21.60
N LEU A 325 35.63 16.91 -22.15
CA LEU A 325 36.77 16.36 -22.91
C LEU A 325 36.54 16.54 -24.42
N PRO A 326 37.52 17.05 -25.19
CA PRO A 326 37.36 17.24 -26.62
C PRO A 326 37.64 15.95 -27.39
N SER A 327 36.69 15.50 -28.20
CA SER A 327 36.86 14.84 -29.53
C SER A 327 35.56 14.15 -29.92
N GLN A 328 34.87 14.65 -30.94
CA GLN A 328 34.91 14.25 -32.36
C GLN A 328 34.07 13.00 -32.72
N LEU A 329 33.36 13.16 -33.85
CA LEU A 329 32.75 12.16 -34.74
C LEU A 329 31.32 11.64 -34.44
N SER A 330 30.37 12.38 -35.03
CA SER A 330 29.20 11.94 -35.82
C SER A 330 28.72 10.48 -35.78
N SER A 331 27.41 10.29 -35.60
CA SER A 331 26.56 9.42 -36.43
C SER A 331 25.07 9.62 -36.10
N SER A 332 24.28 10.03 -37.09
CA SER A 332 22.82 10.06 -37.06
C SER A 332 22.27 8.66 -37.29
N GLY A 333 21.49 8.12 -36.34
CA GLY A 333 20.64 6.94 -36.61
C GLY A 333 20.20 6.06 -35.44
N GLU A 334 20.83 6.11 -34.26
CA GLU A 334 20.58 5.13 -33.18
C GLU A 334 20.05 5.73 -31.85
N THR A 335 19.10 6.65 -31.88
CA THR A 335 18.69 7.40 -30.69
C THR A 335 18.09 6.55 -29.55
N THR A 336 17.37 5.46 -29.83
CA THR A 336 16.71 4.63 -28.79
C THR A 336 17.63 3.56 -28.19
N LEU A 337 18.49 2.93 -29.00
CA LEU A 337 19.45 1.92 -28.55
C LEU A 337 20.68 2.55 -27.87
N VAL A 338 21.12 3.73 -28.32
CA VAL A 338 22.21 4.47 -27.67
C VAL A 338 21.74 5.07 -26.33
N ALA A 339 20.49 5.54 -26.23
CA ALA A 339 19.94 6.04 -24.96
C ALA A 339 19.83 4.95 -23.88
N SER A 340 19.41 3.73 -24.25
CA SER A 340 19.34 2.60 -23.32
C SER A 340 20.73 2.08 -22.93
N ARG A 341 21.67 2.00 -23.88
CA ARG A 341 23.09 1.67 -23.58
C ARG A 341 23.75 2.73 -22.69
N SER A 342 23.48 4.02 -22.90
CA SER A 342 24.01 5.09 -22.06
C SER A 342 23.42 5.03 -20.64
N LEU A 343 22.12 4.74 -20.49
CA LEU A 343 21.48 4.57 -19.18
C LEU A 343 22.10 3.46 -18.35
N ILE A 344 22.29 2.29 -18.95
CA ILE A 344 22.87 1.11 -18.28
C ILE A 344 24.33 1.40 -17.89
N HIS A 345 25.09 2.06 -18.76
CA HIS A 345 26.46 2.48 -18.47
C HIS A 345 26.54 3.55 -17.37
N ILE A 346 25.61 4.50 -17.38
CA ILE A 346 25.46 5.56 -16.37
C ILE A 346 25.06 4.96 -15.01
N ALA A 347 24.15 3.99 -14.99
CA ALA A 347 23.74 3.29 -13.78
C ALA A 347 24.85 2.41 -13.22
N LYS A 348 25.63 1.71 -14.06
CA LYS A 348 26.79 0.94 -13.59
C LYS A 348 27.89 1.82 -12.98
N SER A 349 28.02 3.08 -13.44
CA SER A 349 29.03 4.02 -12.95
C SER A 349 28.60 4.81 -11.71
N ASP A 350 27.31 4.86 -11.35
CA ASP A 350 26.83 5.47 -10.11
C ASP A 350 25.91 4.50 -9.35
N ARG A 351 26.44 3.94 -8.25
CA ARG A 351 25.75 2.99 -7.38
C ARG A 351 24.45 3.56 -6.79
N GLN A 352 24.38 4.87 -6.54
CA GLN A 352 23.19 5.48 -5.94
C GLN A 352 22.07 5.63 -6.96
N PHE A 353 22.41 6.06 -8.18
CA PHE A 353 21.45 6.10 -9.28
C PHE A 353 20.95 4.69 -9.64
N LEU A 354 21.83 3.68 -9.63
CA LEU A 354 21.45 2.28 -9.79
C LEU A 354 20.43 1.81 -8.74
N HIS A 355 20.67 2.13 -7.47
CA HIS A 355 19.74 1.80 -6.39
C HIS A 355 18.39 2.49 -6.57
N LEU A 356 18.38 3.75 -7.00
CA LEU A 356 17.16 4.49 -7.29
C LEU A 356 16.37 3.85 -8.44
N MET A 357 17.05 3.46 -9.53
CA MET A 357 16.45 2.77 -10.66
C MET A 357 15.85 1.42 -10.25
N LEU A 358 16.58 0.62 -9.49
CA LEU A 358 16.10 -0.68 -9.01
C LEU A 358 14.85 -0.53 -8.15
N ARG A 359 14.84 0.48 -7.27
CA ARG A 359 13.67 0.82 -6.46
C ARG A 359 12.47 1.21 -7.31
N SER A 360 12.65 2.10 -8.27
CA SER A 360 11.56 2.54 -9.14
C SER A 360 10.97 1.37 -9.94
N ILE A 361 11.81 0.46 -10.43
CA ILE A 361 11.36 -0.74 -11.14
C ILE A 361 10.53 -1.64 -10.21
N ALA A 362 11.00 -1.88 -8.98
CA ALA A 362 10.27 -2.68 -8.01
C ALA A 362 8.89 -2.06 -7.66
N MET A 363 8.82 -0.74 -7.51
CA MET A 363 7.56 -0.03 -7.28
C MET A 363 6.62 -0.12 -8.49
N ILE A 364 7.15 -0.03 -9.71
CA ILE A 364 6.37 -0.24 -10.95
C ILE A 364 5.79 -1.64 -10.99
N VAL A 365 6.57 -2.68 -10.65
CA VAL A 365 6.08 -4.07 -10.56
C VAL A 365 5.00 -4.21 -9.48
N GLY A 366 5.18 -3.55 -8.33
CA GLY A 366 4.16 -3.47 -7.27
C GLY A 366 2.84 -2.86 -7.75
N MET A 367 2.91 -1.70 -8.41
CA MET A 367 1.75 -1.03 -9.00
C MET A 367 1.06 -1.90 -10.06
N MET A 368 1.81 -2.55 -10.95
CA MET A 368 1.25 -3.47 -11.96
C MET A 368 0.54 -4.67 -11.32
N THR A 369 1.09 -5.21 -10.23
CA THR A 369 0.48 -6.32 -9.48
C THR A 369 -0.86 -5.88 -8.86
N MET A 370 -0.92 -4.67 -8.28
CA MET A 370 -2.15 -4.08 -7.76
C MET A 370 -3.17 -3.78 -8.87
N MET A 371 -2.72 -3.32 -10.04
CA MET A 371 -3.60 -3.14 -11.19
C MET A 371 -4.19 -4.49 -11.63
N ALA A 372 -3.38 -5.56 -11.69
CA ALA A 372 -3.90 -6.88 -12.02
C ALA A 372 -4.95 -7.38 -11.01
N LEU A 373 -4.71 -7.17 -9.70
CA LEU A 373 -5.69 -7.45 -8.65
C LEU A 373 -7.01 -6.72 -8.89
N PHE A 374 -6.97 -5.42 -9.15
CA PHE A 374 -8.16 -4.60 -9.34
C PHE A 374 -8.88 -4.92 -10.66
N LEU A 375 -8.15 -5.21 -11.75
CA LEU A 375 -8.75 -5.69 -12.99
C LEU A 375 -9.52 -6.99 -12.79
N ILE A 376 -8.93 -7.95 -12.08
CA ILE A 376 -9.63 -9.20 -11.72
C ILE A 376 -10.85 -8.89 -10.86
N GLY A 377 -10.72 -8.01 -9.86
CA GLY A 377 -11.83 -7.58 -9.00
C GLY A 377 -12.98 -6.90 -9.77
N ILE A 378 -12.68 -6.17 -10.84
CA ILE A 378 -13.67 -5.51 -11.70
C ILE A 378 -14.35 -6.52 -12.64
N VAL A 379 -13.55 -7.30 -13.38
CA VAL A 379 -14.04 -8.23 -14.43
C VAL A 379 -14.70 -9.47 -13.83
N ARG A 380 -14.22 -9.92 -12.66
CA ARG A 380 -14.64 -11.15 -11.98
C ARG A 380 -15.18 -10.87 -10.57
N SER A 381 -15.88 -9.74 -10.38
CA SER A 381 -16.36 -9.31 -9.07
C SER A 381 -17.22 -10.36 -8.35
N THR A 382 -18.08 -11.05 -9.11
CA THR A 382 -18.96 -12.10 -8.57
C THR A 382 -18.13 -13.33 -8.18
N GLU A 383 -17.21 -13.74 -9.05
CA GLU A 383 -16.37 -14.92 -8.83
C GLU A 383 -15.35 -14.68 -7.72
N VAL A 384 -14.80 -13.48 -7.55
CA VAL A 384 -13.90 -13.17 -6.43
C VAL A 384 -14.61 -13.34 -5.07
N ILE A 385 -15.91 -13.05 -5.01
CA ILE A 385 -16.71 -13.20 -3.78
C ILE A 385 -17.23 -14.63 -3.60
N ARG A 386 -17.58 -15.34 -4.67
CA ARG A 386 -18.27 -16.65 -4.60
C ARG A 386 -17.38 -17.86 -4.90
N ASP A 387 -16.30 -17.70 -5.67
CA ASP A 387 -15.43 -18.79 -6.12
C ASP A 387 -14.14 -18.86 -5.29
N PRO A 388 -13.86 -20.00 -4.63
CA PRO A 388 -12.62 -20.26 -3.89
C PRO A 388 -11.35 -19.92 -4.65
N ARG A 389 -11.31 -20.22 -5.95
CA ARG A 389 -10.14 -20.03 -6.80
C ARG A 389 -9.84 -18.55 -6.99
N TYR A 390 -10.84 -17.76 -7.40
CA TYR A 390 -10.65 -16.33 -7.62
C TYR A 390 -10.44 -15.57 -6.32
N ARG A 391 -11.09 -15.98 -5.22
CA ARG A 391 -10.81 -15.46 -3.87
C ARG A 391 -9.35 -15.71 -3.47
N GLY A 392 -8.86 -16.93 -3.69
CA GLY A 392 -7.47 -17.28 -3.48
C GLY A 392 -6.53 -16.44 -4.35
N ILE A 393 -6.91 -16.21 -5.62
CA ILE A 393 -6.13 -15.39 -6.56
C ILE A 393 -6.12 -13.90 -6.18
N ALA A 394 -7.20 -13.36 -5.63
CA ALA A 394 -7.20 -11.99 -5.15
C ALA A 394 -6.32 -11.85 -3.89
N ALA A 395 -6.37 -12.83 -2.99
CA ALA A 395 -5.68 -12.76 -1.70
C ALA A 395 -4.15 -12.77 -1.82
N TRP A 396 -3.57 -13.65 -2.65
CA TRP A 396 -2.12 -13.65 -2.88
C TRP A 396 -1.66 -12.42 -3.66
N LEU A 397 -2.40 -11.92 -4.67
CA LEU A 397 -2.02 -10.70 -5.40
C LEU A 397 -1.98 -9.48 -4.48
N ALA A 398 -2.96 -9.35 -3.57
CA ALA A 398 -3.02 -8.28 -2.59
C ALA A 398 -1.82 -8.27 -1.62
N THR A 399 -1.25 -9.42 -1.32
CA THR A 399 -0.10 -9.55 -0.39
C THR A 399 1.24 -9.52 -1.13
N THR A 400 1.28 -10.02 -2.36
CA THR A 400 2.50 -9.99 -3.19
C THR A 400 2.90 -8.56 -3.54
N SER A 401 1.94 -7.66 -3.76
CA SER A 401 2.22 -6.27 -4.16
C SER A 401 3.17 -5.55 -3.21
N GLY A 402 2.93 -5.63 -1.91
CA GLY A 402 3.76 -5.01 -0.87
C GLY A 402 5.10 -5.71 -0.62
N THR A 403 5.30 -6.92 -1.15
CA THR A 403 6.60 -7.60 -1.06
C THR A 403 7.61 -6.99 -2.05
N TRP A 404 7.13 -6.53 -3.22
CA TRP A 404 7.99 -5.89 -4.22
C TRP A 404 8.62 -4.59 -3.72
N SER A 405 7.83 -3.77 -3.02
CA SER A 405 8.25 -2.48 -2.46
C SER A 405 9.20 -2.62 -1.26
N ALA A 406 9.12 -3.74 -0.53
CA ALA A 406 9.92 -3.98 0.66
C ALA A 406 11.41 -4.22 0.36
N ILE A 407 11.76 -5.01 -0.66
CA ILE A 407 13.15 -5.40 -0.95
C ILE A 407 14.08 -4.18 -1.13
N PRO A 408 13.74 -3.15 -1.93
CA PRO A 408 14.55 -1.94 -2.05
C PRO A 408 14.61 -1.09 -0.77
N ILE A 409 13.54 -1.08 0.02
CA ILE A 409 13.48 -0.34 1.30
C ILE A 409 14.44 -1.00 2.29
N THR A 410 14.40 -2.33 2.40
CA THR A 410 15.29 -3.11 3.26
C THR A 410 16.76 -2.82 2.94
N TRP A 411 17.08 -2.77 1.64
CA TRP A 411 18.44 -2.50 1.15
C TRP A 411 18.90 -1.06 1.39
N GLN A 412 18.04 -0.06 1.15
CA GLN A 412 18.38 1.35 1.38
C GLN A 412 18.69 1.61 2.86
N CYS A 413 17.86 1.06 3.73
CA CYS A 413 17.98 1.28 5.15
C CYS A 413 19.17 0.52 5.75
N TRP A 414 19.54 -0.64 5.20
CA TRP A 414 20.84 -1.27 5.47
C TRP A 414 22.02 -0.39 5.04
N GLY A 415 21.92 0.26 3.87
CA GLY A 415 22.92 1.22 3.40
C GLY A 415 23.09 2.42 4.34
N LEU A 416 21.98 3.04 4.76
CA LEU A 416 21.96 4.13 5.75
C LEU A 416 22.55 3.69 7.10
N TYR A 417 22.24 2.47 7.53
CA TYR A 417 22.81 1.90 8.75
C TYR A 417 24.34 1.73 8.65
N ASN A 418 24.83 1.19 7.53
CA ASN A 418 26.27 0.98 7.32
C ASN A 418 27.03 2.33 7.24
N ASP A 419 26.43 3.34 6.63
CA ASP A 419 26.99 4.70 6.56
C ASP A 419 27.05 5.37 7.95
N ASN A 420 26.03 5.16 8.79
CA ASN A 420 26.02 5.66 10.17
C ASN A 420 27.00 4.91 11.08
N LEU A 421 27.14 3.59 10.91
CA LEU A 421 28.19 2.81 11.60
C LEU A 421 29.59 3.31 11.23
N ARG A 422 29.83 3.59 9.95
CA ARG A 422 31.10 4.14 9.48
C ARG A 422 31.40 5.53 10.02
N ARG A 423 30.39 6.38 10.23
CA ARG A 423 30.57 7.70 10.86
C ARG A 423 30.73 7.65 12.37
N ALA A 424 30.19 6.62 13.03
CA ALA A 424 30.31 6.42 14.47
C ALA A 424 31.61 5.69 14.87
N ALA A 425 32.36 5.17 13.91
CA ALA A 425 33.71 4.66 14.15
C ALA A 425 34.65 5.85 14.43
N PRO A 426 35.37 5.88 15.56
CA PRO A 426 36.35 6.94 15.81
C PRO A 426 37.42 6.91 14.72
N ASP A 427 37.69 8.07 14.13
CA ASP A 427 38.78 8.25 13.17
C ASP A 427 40.07 7.69 13.78
N SER A 428 40.64 6.67 13.14
CA SER A 428 42.00 6.23 13.42
C SER A 428 42.92 7.46 13.31
N PRO A 429 43.80 7.72 14.28
CA PRO A 429 44.66 8.89 14.24
C PRO A 429 45.51 8.83 12.98
N LYS A 430 45.31 9.81 12.09
CA LYS A 430 46.25 10.05 10.99
C LYS A 430 47.60 10.44 11.63
N PRO A 431 48.71 9.87 11.17
CA PRO A 431 50.02 10.29 11.66
C PRO A 431 50.23 11.77 11.31
N THR A 432 50.61 12.50 12.35
CA THR A 432 50.88 13.93 12.39
C THR A 432 52.01 14.29 11.44
N ASP A 433 51.73 15.09 10.42
CA ASP A 433 52.74 15.95 9.81
C ASP A 433 52.44 17.40 10.15
N THR A 434 53.33 17.91 10.98
CA THR A 434 53.47 19.27 11.48
C THR A 434 53.68 20.25 10.33
N GLN A 435 52.93 21.37 10.26
CA GLN A 435 53.50 22.73 10.27
C GLN A 435 52.45 23.87 10.11
N ILE A 436 52.46 24.75 11.12
CA ILE A 436 52.42 26.22 11.08
C ILE A 436 51.07 26.94 10.85
N SER A 437 50.47 27.32 12.00
CA SER A 437 50.13 28.69 12.44
C SER A 437 49.49 29.69 11.45
N GLN A 438 48.26 30.12 11.76
CA GLN A 438 47.99 31.54 12.03
C GLN A 438 46.77 31.75 12.95
N PHE A 439 47.01 32.53 13.99
CA PHE A 439 46.10 32.95 15.07
C PHE A 439 45.29 34.19 14.64
N SER A 440 44.01 34.28 15.05
CA SER A 440 43.45 35.54 15.55
C SER A 440 42.19 35.30 16.40
N THR A 441 42.29 35.73 17.65
CA THR A 441 41.32 35.68 18.76
C THR A 441 40.28 36.81 18.71
N GLY A 442 39.06 36.53 19.21
CA GLY A 442 38.04 37.52 19.58
C GLY A 442 37.10 36.97 20.67
N ARG A 443 36.90 37.73 21.74
CA ARG A 443 36.43 37.36 23.10
C ARG A 443 34.95 36.99 23.28
N ARG A 444 34.73 36.21 24.35
CA ARG A 444 33.51 35.95 25.16
C ARG A 444 32.53 37.12 25.35
N GLY A 445 31.25 36.76 25.39
CA GLY A 445 30.21 37.37 26.22
C GLY A 445 29.15 36.32 26.56
N SER A 446 29.06 35.94 27.83
CA SER A 446 28.03 35.08 28.41
C SER A 446 26.82 35.91 28.81
N ASP A 447 25.60 35.45 28.53
CA ASP A 447 24.45 35.72 29.40
C ASP A 447 23.46 34.55 29.34
N ILE A 448 23.06 34.10 30.53
CA ILE A 448 22.09 33.06 30.83
C ILE A 448 20.80 33.75 31.23
N SER A 449 19.69 33.49 30.53
CA SER A 449 18.34 33.60 31.13
C SER A 449 17.24 33.02 30.22
N GLY A 450 16.47 32.09 30.77
CA GLY A 450 15.02 31.99 30.52
C GLY A 450 14.54 30.94 29.50
N PRO A 451 13.47 30.17 29.79
CA PRO A 451 13.15 28.92 29.10
C PRO A 451 12.13 29.11 27.96
N TRP A 452 12.17 28.20 26.98
CA TRP A 452 11.27 28.08 25.81
C TRP A 452 11.57 29.03 24.64
N ASP A 453 12.62 28.71 23.87
CA ASP A 453 12.84 29.31 22.55
C ASP A 453 13.02 28.20 21.48
N ASP A 454 11.98 28.05 20.65
CA ASP A 454 12.01 27.81 19.20
C ASP A 454 13.13 26.92 18.61
N ARG A 455 13.25 25.68 19.08
CA ARG A 455 14.17 24.67 18.49
C ARG A 455 13.54 23.66 17.52
N GLU A 456 12.26 23.79 17.14
CA GLU A 456 11.60 22.80 16.26
C GLU A 456 11.60 23.14 14.76
N SER A 457 12.17 24.28 14.34
CA SER A 457 12.36 24.60 12.93
C SER A 457 13.84 24.88 12.63
N GLU A 458 14.61 23.83 12.40
CA GLU A 458 15.91 23.97 11.72
C GLU A 458 15.66 24.45 10.28
N ASP A 459 15.73 25.77 10.08
CA ASP A 459 15.82 26.37 8.76
C ASP A 459 17.17 25.97 8.14
N ILE A 460 17.13 25.06 7.16
CA ILE A 460 18.36 24.72 6.46
C ILE A 460 18.65 25.80 5.42
N GLU A 461 19.54 26.72 5.79
CA GLU A 461 20.17 27.65 4.89
C GLU A 461 21.47 27.05 4.33
N PHE A 462 21.43 26.51 3.10
CA PHE A 462 22.65 26.10 2.42
C PHE A 462 23.28 27.29 1.69
N LYS A 463 24.31 27.89 2.28
CA LYS A 463 25.27 28.71 1.55
C LYS A 463 26.02 27.83 0.55
N ALA A 464 26.24 28.34 -0.66
CA ALA A 464 27.02 27.69 -1.71
C ALA A 464 28.41 27.31 -1.18
N LEU A 465 28.60 26.03 -0.90
CA LEU A 465 29.91 25.45 -0.59
C LEU A 465 30.51 24.91 -1.90
N PRO A 466 31.83 25.05 -2.10
CA PRO A 466 32.51 24.73 -3.36
C PRO A 466 32.60 23.22 -3.69
N GLU A 467 32.02 22.33 -2.87
CA GLU A 467 31.89 20.91 -3.18
C GLU A 467 30.42 20.49 -3.33
N PRO A 468 30.06 19.73 -4.39
CA PRO A 468 28.70 19.26 -4.58
C PRO A 468 28.38 18.18 -3.53
N ARG A 469 27.68 18.56 -2.46
CA ARG A 469 27.01 17.58 -1.59
C ARG A 469 25.94 16.86 -2.41
N ASN A 470 26.06 15.55 -2.46
CA ASN A 470 25.13 14.68 -3.17
C ASN A 470 23.73 14.71 -2.50
N PRO A 471 22.65 15.07 -3.23
CA PRO A 471 21.30 15.21 -2.68
C PRO A 471 20.67 13.88 -2.24
N PHE A 472 21.27 12.73 -2.57
CA PHE A 472 20.82 11.41 -2.12
C PHE A 472 21.40 11.01 -0.74
N ARG A 473 22.12 11.92 -0.07
CA ARG A 473 22.78 11.70 1.22
C ARG A 473 22.10 12.52 2.33
N ALA A 474 20.84 12.21 2.63
CA ALA A 474 20.13 12.72 3.80
C ALA A 474 19.28 11.60 4.42
#